data_AF-A0A2S0JZN1-F1
#
_entry.id   AF-A0A2S0JZN1-F1
#
_cell.length_a   1.000
_cell.length_b   1.000
_cell.length_c   1.000
_cell.angle_alpha   90.00
_cell.angle_beta   90.00
_cell.angle_gamma   90.00
#
_symmetry.space_group_name_H-M   'P 1'
#
loop_
_entity.id
_entity.type
_entity.pdbx_description
1 polymer ?
#
loop_
_entity_poly.entity_id
_entity_poly.type
_entity_poly.pdbx_seq_one_letter_code
_entity_poly.pdbx_strand_id
1 'polypeptide(L)'
;MGAKWIKISIFYLILTIAFGLFMHYAIQLQWKTTHAHIGVVGWLTTGFIGLVYCHFKDAAKTGLAKAQFWLYNIGLPFLLVGMMMVYLDVPHWLFELFVSGGGIAVALSILLFFVNVLQNVKST
;
A
#
# COMPACT_ATOMS: atom_id res chain seq x y z
N MET A 1 -11.02 -7.25 -10.04
CA MET A 1 -10.21 -6.66 -8.94
C MET A 1 -9.74 -5.24 -9.25
N GLY A 2 -9.40 -4.88 -10.50
CA GLY A 2 -8.86 -3.56 -10.86
C GLY A 2 -9.65 -2.34 -10.36
N ALA A 3 -10.97 -2.29 -10.58
CA ALA A 3 -11.79 -1.17 -10.10
C ALA A 3 -11.75 -0.97 -8.56
N LYS A 4 -11.60 -2.07 -7.78
CA LYS A 4 -11.47 -1.97 -6.31
C LYS A 4 -10.15 -1.31 -5.92
N TRP A 5 -9.06 -1.72 -6.57
CA TRP A 5 -7.74 -1.10 -6.39
C TRP A 5 -7.75 0.40 -6.74
N ILE A 6 -8.40 0.79 -7.84
CA ILE A 6 -8.52 2.20 -8.22
C ILE A 6 -9.28 2.99 -7.15
N LYS A 7 -10.41 2.48 -6.64
CA LYS A 7 -11.15 3.15 -5.55
C LYS A 7 -10.29 3.34 -4.30
N ILE A 8 -9.51 2.32 -3.92
CA ILE A 8 -8.59 2.39 -2.78
C ILE A 8 -7.45 3.38 -3.05
N SER A 9 -6.93 3.42 -4.27
CA SER A 9 -5.90 4.39 -4.69
C SER A 9 -6.40 5.83 -4.51
N ILE A 10 -7.61 6.14 -4.96
CA ILE A 10 -8.21 7.47 -4.76
C ILE A 10 -8.43 7.79 -3.28
N PHE A 11 -8.81 6.80 -2.47
CA PHE A 11 -8.87 6.99 -1.02
C PHE A 11 -7.50 7.35 -0.41
N TYR A 12 -6.43 6.64 -0.79
CA TYR A 12 -5.08 6.98 -0.34
C TYR A 12 -4.58 8.33 -0.89
N LEU A 13 -5.03 8.76 -2.07
CA LEU A 13 -4.73 10.12 -2.57
C LEU A 13 -5.31 11.18 -1.64
N ILE A 14 -6.58 11.02 -1.25
CA ILE A 14 -7.24 11.93 -0.31
C ILE A 14 -6.47 11.95 1.02
N LEU A 15 -6.10 10.77 1.55
CA LEU A 15 -5.30 10.67 2.77
C LEU A 15 -3.93 11.34 2.62
N THR A 16 -3.25 11.16 1.49
CA THR A 16 -1.94 11.76 1.21
C THR A 16 -2.03 13.28 1.29
N ILE A 17 -3.02 13.87 0.61
CA ILE A 17 -3.22 15.32 0.59
C ILE A 17 -3.58 15.84 1.99
N ALA A 18 -4.55 15.20 2.66
CA ALA A 18 -4.98 15.60 4.00
C ALA A 18 -3.83 15.54 5.01
N PHE A 19 -3.06 14.46 4.99
CA PHE A 19 -1.90 14.28 5.88
C PHE A 19 -0.77 15.26 5.53
N GLY A 20 -0.53 15.52 4.25
CA GLY A 20 0.43 16.53 3.80
C GLY A 20 0.09 17.94 4.28
N LEU A 21 -1.18 18.33 4.16
CA LEU A 21 -1.68 19.62 4.67
C LEU A 21 -1.54 19.72 6.19
N PHE A 22 -1.92 18.66 6.91
CA PHE A 22 -1.73 18.58 8.36
C PHE A 22 -0.27 18.81 8.77
N MET A 23 0.68 18.12 8.14
CA MET A 23 2.10 18.24 8.49
C MET A 23 2.64 19.66 8.30
N HIS A 24 2.24 20.33 7.21
CA HIS A 24 2.69 21.69 6.93
C HIS A 24 2.02 22.70 7.87
N TYR A 25 0.73 22.56 8.14
CA TYR A 25 0.00 23.46 9.05
C TYR A 25 0.50 23.35 10.49
N ALA A 26 0.75 22.12 10.97
CA ALA A 26 1.21 21.87 12.33
C ALA A 26 2.75 21.87 12.49
N ILE A 27 3.50 22.08 11.40
CA ILE A 27 4.97 22.06 11.35
C ILE A 27 5.53 20.71 11.89
N GLN A 28 4.81 19.61 11.64
CA GLN A 28 5.15 18.26 12.09
C GLN A 28 5.90 17.49 11.00
N LEU A 29 7.05 18.02 10.58
CA LEU A 29 7.80 17.53 9.41
C LEU A 29 8.53 16.20 9.65
N GLN A 30 8.60 15.71 10.89
CA GLN A 30 9.14 14.38 11.18
C GLN A 30 8.34 13.26 10.50
N TRP A 31 7.05 13.47 10.20
CA TRP A 31 6.19 12.48 9.54
C TRP A 31 6.31 12.46 8.01
N LYS A 32 7.26 13.21 7.43
CA LYS A 32 7.48 13.31 5.98
C LYS A 32 7.63 11.94 5.29
N THR A 33 8.30 11.00 5.95
CA THR A 33 8.51 9.65 5.40
C THR A 33 7.20 8.88 5.34
N THR A 34 6.36 8.98 6.38
CA THR A 34 5.03 8.36 6.39
C THR A 34 4.16 8.98 5.29
N HIS A 35 4.12 10.31 5.17
CA HIS A 35 3.41 10.99 4.08
C HIS A 35 3.81 10.47 2.69
N ALA A 36 5.12 10.35 2.44
CA ALA A 36 5.63 9.83 1.18
C ALA A 36 5.20 8.37 0.93
N HIS A 37 5.13 7.53 1.97
CA HIS A 37 4.66 6.14 1.82
C HIS A 37 3.16 6.05 1.58
N ILE A 38 2.34 6.92 2.19
CA ILE A 38 0.91 7.02 1.88
C ILE A 38 0.74 7.38 0.39
N GLY A 39 1.51 8.34 -0.12
CA GLY A 39 1.44 8.77 -1.52
C GLY A 39 1.94 7.72 -2.51
N VAL A 40 3.15 7.19 -2.29
CA VAL A 40 3.77 6.24 -3.23
C VAL A 40 3.14 4.86 -3.11
N VAL A 41 3.23 4.24 -1.92
CA VAL A 41 2.81 2.85 -1.70
C VAL A 41 1.29 2.77 -1.58
N GLY A 42 0.65 3.77 -0.98
CA GLY A 42 -0.80 3.83 -0.85
C GLY A 42 -1.51 4.27 -2.12
N TRP A 43 -1.16 5.42 -2.70
CA TRP A 43 -1.87 5.94 -3.88
C TRP A 43 -1.29 5.42 -5.20
N LEU A 44 -0.03 5.74 -5.53
CA LEU A 44 0.53 5.47 -6.86
C LEU A 44 0.61 3.98 -7.18
N THR A 45 1.15 3.17 -6.26
CA THR A 45 1.33 1.73 -6.46
C THR A 45 -0.02 1.00 -6.59
N THR A 46 -1.01 1.32 -5.75
CA THR A 46 -2.34 0.70 -5.83
C THR A 46 -3.08 1.12 -7.09
N GLY A 47 -2.90 2.36 -7.53
CA GLY A 47 -3.43 2.87 -8.80
C GLY A 47 -2.85 2.09 -9.98
N PHE A 48 -1.52 1.93 -10.00
CA PHE A 48 -0.82 1.15 -11.01
C PHE A 48 -1.29 -0.31 -11.06
N ILE A 49 -1.34 -1.00 -9.93
CA ILE A 49 -1.86 -2.38 -9.84
C ILE A 49 -3.31 -2.44 -10.35
N GLY A 50 -4.12 -1.45 -9.99
CA GLY A 50 -5.51 -1.32 -10.45
C GLY A 50 -5.61 -1.20 -11.97
N LEU A 51 -4.78 -0.35 -12.59
CA LEU A 51 -4.72 -0.18 -14.04
C LEU A 51 -4.29 -1.47 -14.75
N VAL A 52 -3.25 -2.15 -14.25
CA VAL A 52 -2.79 -3.44 -14.78
C VAL A 52 -3.94 -4.45 -14.76
N TYR A 53 -4.68 -4.58 -13.65
CA TYR A 53 -5.81 -5.50 -13.54
C TYR A 53 -7.08 -5.06 -14.28
N CYS A 54 -7.21 -3.79 -14.64
CA CYS A 54 -8.27 -3.34 -15.54
C CYS A 54 -7.96 -3.71 -16.99
N HIS A 55 -6.70 -3.60 -17.40
CA HIS A 55 -6.25 -3.93 -18.75
C HIS A 55 -6.12 -5.45 -18.96
N PHE A 56 -5.36 -6.13 -18.11
CA PHE A 56 -5.14 -7.58 -18.14
C PHE A 56 -6.14 -8.28 -17.22
N LYS A 57 -7.38 -8.45 -17.70
CA LYS A 57 -8.51 -8.96 -16.90
C LYS A 57 -8.28 -10.37 -16.36
N ASP A 58 -7.50 -11.20 -17.04
CA ASP A 58 -7.23 -12.58 -16.60
C ASP A 58 -6.25 -12.62 -15.42
N ALA A 59 -5.25 -11.74 -15.41
CA ALA A 59 -4.39 -11.53 -14.25
C ALA A 59 -5.19 -11.10 -13.01
N ALA A 60 -6.34 -10.43 -13.18
CA ALA A 60 -7.18 -9.96 -12.09
C ALA A 60 -8.11 -11.03 -11.47
N LYS A 61 -8.19 -12.23 -12.06
CA LYS A 61 -9.12 -13.31 -11.64
C LYS A 61 -8.43 -14.44 -10.88
N THR A 62 -7.10 -14.47 -10.82
CA THR A 62 -6.33 -15.55 -10.22
C THR A 62 -6.43 -15.60 -8.69
N GLY A 63 -6.10 -16.76 -8.10
CA GLY A 63 -5.94 -16.90 -6.66
C GLY A 63 -4.83 -15.99 -6.11
N LEU A 64 -3.72 -15.87 -6.87
CA LEU A 64 -2.61 -14.97 -6.53
C LEU A 64 -3.08 -13.52 -6.42
N ALA A 65 -3.90 -13.02 -7.36
CA ALA A 65 -4.43 -11.66 -7.30
C ALA A 65 -5.31 -11.41 -6.07
N LYS A 66 -6.06 -12.42 -5.60
CA LYS A 66 -6.85 -12.32 -4.37
C LYS A 66 -5.98 -12.29 -3.12
N ALA A 67 -4.99 -13.17 -3.02
CA ALA A 67 -4.04 -13.20 -1.90
C ALA A 67 -3.23 -11.90 -1.84
N GLN A 68 -2.71 -11.46 -2.98
CA GLN A 68 -2.04 -10.18 -3.19
C GLN A 68 -2.88 -9.01 -2.68
N PHE A 69 -4.15 -8.94 -3.07
CA PHE A 69 -5.07 -7.88 -2.61
C PHE A 69 -5.22 -7.82 -1.09
N TRP A 70 -5.48 -8.95 -0.44
CA TRP A 70 -5.69 -8.95 1.01
C TRP A 70 -4.40 -8.67 1.79
N LEU A 71 -3.29 -9.31 1.41
CA LEU A 71 -1.99 -9.05 2.04
C LEU A 71 -1.59 -7.58 1.94
N TYR A 72 -1.80 -6.95 0.78
CA TYR A 72 -1.47 -5.54 0.59
C TYR A 72 -2.35 -4.63 1.43
N ASN A 73 -3.68 -4.80 1.34
CA ASN A 73 -4.63 -3.86 1.92
C ASN A 73 -4.76 -3.99 3.45
N ILE A 74 -4.34 -5.12 4.02
CA ILE A 74 -4.20 -5.29 5.47
C ILE A 74 -2.79 -4.88 5.92
N GLY A 75 -1.75 -5.30 5.19
CA GLY A 75 -0.36 -5.02 5.55
C GLY A 75 0.00 -3.55 5.47
N LEU A 76 -0.52 -2.81 4.48
CA LEU A 76 -0.20 -1.40 4.30
C LEU A 76 -0.67 -0.52 5.47
N PRO A 77 -1.92 -0.61 5.97
CA PRO A 77 -2.31 0.09 7.20
C PRO A 77 -1.42 -0.22 8.39
N PHE A 78 -1.04 -1.50 8.59
CA PHE A 78 -0.13 -1.90 9.66
C PHE A 78 1.24 -1.22 9.52
N LEU A 79 1.81 -1.24 8.31
CA LEU A 79 3.07 -0.57 8.01
C LEU A 79 2.97 0.94 8.28
N LEU A 80 1.95 1.62 7.76
CA LEU A 80 1.79 3.06 7.90
C LEU A 80 1.61 3.47 9.37
N VAL A 81 0.80 2.73 10.14
CA VAL A 81 0.63 2.96 11.58
C VAL A 81 1.94 2.72 12.33
N GLY A 82 2.65 1.63 12.01
CA GLY A 82 3.97 1.35 12.59
C GLY A 82 4.99 2.46 12.31
N MET A 83 4.99 3.02 11.11
CA MET A 83 5.87 4.15 10.76
C MET A 83 5.55 5.41 11.57
N MET A 84 4.28 5.65 11.92
CA MET A 84 3.90 6.75 12.81
C MET A 84 4.38 6.51 14.23
N MET A 85 4.29 5.27 14.70
CA MET A 85 4.73 4.84 16.03
C MET A 85 6.24 5.08 16.28
N VAL A 86 7.07 5.12 15.24
CA VAL A 86 8.51 5.46 15.36
C VAL A 86 8.74 6.81 16.06
N TYR A 87 7.78 7.73 15.96
CA TYR A 87 7.86 9.07 16.56
C TYR A 87 6.99 9.23 17.82
N LEU A 88 6.40 8.13 18.30
CA LEU A 88 5.54 8.11 19.49
C LEU A 88 6.23 7.31 20.59
N ASP A 89 5.93 7.63 21.85
CA ASP A 89 6.44 6.91 23.01
C ASP A 89 5.63 5.60 23.21
N VAL A 90 5.90 4.61 22.37
CA VAL A 90 5.25 3.29 22.41
C VAL A 90 6.28 2.18 22.66
N PRO A 91 5.87 1.03 23.23
CA PRO A 91 6.77 -0.10 23.45
C PRO A 91 7.43 -0.58 22.15
N HIS A 92 8.74 -0.88 22.20
CA HIS A 92 9.52 -1.25 21.02
C HIS A 92 8.92 -2.40 20.21
N TRP A 93 8.53 -3.46 20.93
CA TRP A 93 7.93 -4.65 20.32
C TRP A 93 6.65 -4.35 19.54
N LEU A 94 5.89 -3.31 19.94
CA LEU A 94 4.63 -2.95 19.30
C LEU A 94 4.88 -2.27 17.95
N PHE A 95 5.78 -1.28 17.90
CA PHE A 95 6.09 -0.67 16.61
C PHE A 95 6.79 -1.66 15.67
N GLU A 96 7.68 -2.52 16.20
CA GLU A 96 8.37 -3.55 15.42
C GLU A 96 7.35 -4.52 14.78
N LEU A 97 6.35 -4.97 15.55
CA LEU A 97 5.28 -5.83 15.05
C LEU A 97 4.52 -5.17 13.88
N PHE A 98 4.20 -3.88 14.02
CA PHE A 98 3.44 -3.15 12.99
C PHE A 98 4.28 -2.86 11.74
N VAL A 99 5.50 -2.36 11.92
CA VAL A 99 6.41 -2.04 10.81
C VAL A 99 6.86 -3.30 10.09
N SER A 100 7.42 -4.27 10.82
CA SER A 100 7.95 -5.50 10.21
C SER A 100 6.83 -6.41 9.73
N GLY A 101 5.78 -6.62 10.54
CA GLY A 101 4.64 -7.45 10.14
C GLY A 101 3.89 -6.87 8.93
N GLY A 102 3.57 -5.57 8.97
CA GLY A 102 2.94 -4.87 7.85
C GLY A 102 3.83 -4.83 6.62
N GLY A 103 5.11 -4.50 6.79
CA GLY A 103 6.10 -4.43 5.71
C GLY A 103 6.31 -5.78 5.02
N ILE A 104 6.44 -6.87 5.77
CA ILE A 104 6.56 -8.22 5.22
C ILE A 104 5.29 -8.60 4.45
N ALA A 105 4.10 -8.30 4.98
CA ALA A 105 2.84 -8.56 4.28
C ALA A 105 2.75 -7.81 2.95
N VAL A 106 3.14 -6.54 2.91
CA VAL A 106 3.22 -5.75 1.67
C VAL A 106 4.26 -6.32 0.71
N ALA A 107 5.44 -6.70 1.18
CA ALA A 107 6.50 -7.28 0.35
C ALA A 107 6.06 -8.61 -0.28
N LEU A 108 5.45 -9.51 0.51
CA LEU A 108 4.89 -10.76 0.01
C LEU A 108 3.79 -10.50 -1.02
N SER A 109 2.94 -9.51 -0.79
CA SER A 109 1.93 -9.11 -1.77
C SER A 109 2.55 -8.66 -3.10
N ILE A 110 3.60 -7.84 -3.08
CA ILE A 110 4.32 -7.42 -4.28
C ILE A 110 4.96 -8.61 -5.00
N LEU A 111 5.50 -9.57 -4.26
CA LEU A 111 6.05 -10.80 -4.85
C LEU A 111 4.96 -11.63 -5.55
N LEU A 112 3.79 -11.76 -4.94
CA LEU A 112 2.63 -12.40 -5.59
C LEU A 112 2.17 -11.64 -6.83
N PHE A 113 2.18 -10.30 -6.79
CA PHE A 113 1.86 -9.46 -7.95
C PHE A 113 2.86 -9.72 -9.09
N PHE A 114 4.15 -9.73 -8.80
CA PHE A 114 5.21 -10.01 -9.75
C PHE A 114 5.02 -11.37 -10.45
N VAL A 115 4.85 -12.45 -9.67
CA VAL A 115 4.60 -13.80 -10.21
C VAL A 115 3.34 -13.82 -11.06
N ASN A 116 2.26 -13.19 -10.59
CA ASN A 116 0.98 -13.15 -11.29
C ASN A 116 1.08 -12.40 -12.63
N VAL A 117 1.85 -11.31 -12.68
CA VAL A 117 2.13 -10.56 -13.89
C VAL A 117 2.90 -11.43 -14.89
N LEU A 118 3.99 -12.08 -14.47
CA LEU A 118 4.76 -12.97 -15.37
C LEU A 118 3.92 -14.09 -15.98
N GLN A 119 2.93 -14.61 -15.25
CA GLN A 119 2.09 -15.71 -15.71
C GLN A 119 0.93 -15.25 -16.61
N ASN A 120 0.36 -14.06 -16.36
CA ASN A 120 -0.95 -13.68 -16.91
C ASN A 120 -0.95 -12.39 -17.73
N VAL A 121 0.15 -11.63 -17.76
CA VAL A 121 0.32 -10.46 -18.62
C VAL A 121 1.10 -10.89 -19.85
N LYS A 122 0.36 -11.16 -20.94
CA LYS A 122 0.92 -11.59 -22.23
C LYS A 122 0.76 -10.46 -23.25
N SER A 123 1.67 -10.41 -24.24
CA SER A 123 1.54 -9.48 -25.36
C SER A 123 0.20 -9.70 -26.05
N THR A 124 -0.57 -8.63 -26.17
CA THR A 124 -1.81 -8.57 -26.97
C THR A 124 -1.53 -8.78 -28.45
#